data_AF-A0A933AFY2-F1
#
_entry.id   AF-A0A933AFY2-F1
#
_cell.length_a   1.000
_cell.length_b   1.000
_cell.length_c   1.000
_cell.angle_alpha   90.00
_cell.angle_beta   90.00
_cell.angle_gamma   90.00
#
_symmetry.space_group_name_H-M   'P 1'
#
loop_
_entity.id
_entity.type
_entity.pdbx_description
1 polymer ?
#
loop_
_entity_poly.entity_id
_entity_poly.type
_entity_poly.pdbx_seq_one_letter_code
_entity_poly.pdbx_strand_id
1 'polypeptide(L)'
;LLSPFSHNAHAAAAVSRQQQIKSARQQAEQQAYDQAVAQYQQAQVQAYQQAVAQRQQAEAQAYQEAAAQYQVAQVQAVRQAIARRQQAEIQAYQQAQVQAYQQAQAQAYQQAAVQHQVAQYQAAQYQAAQIQQGIQVKQVEEHMAAKAIAGAAQGMALKAYQEQAVGRQADQARVLAAGRPYEPAAREEVRDIVDIAQVWSKLETNSKVWPLLIDNQAKSMTVNEFMERFRKEKIKIQKPSSFYAKMVDDMSAQDPQMLRKPFKEILQMLAIMEYDYDNGTDRDTLARKLLGDRAYLMNRKRLGK
;
A
#
# COMPACT_ATOMS: atom_id res chain seq x y z
N LEU A 1 86.65 14.73 -123.19
CA LEU A 1 85.88 13.50 -122.82
C LEU A 1 85.76 13.45 -121.31
N LEU A 2 84.82 14.22 -120.75
CA LEU A 2 84.51 14.24 -119.31
C LEU A 2 83.23 13.40 -119.13
N SER A 3 83.38 12.21 -118.56
CA SER A 3 82.28 11.26 -118.37
C SER A 3 81.22 11.81 -117.40
N PRO A 4 79.94 11.89 -117.80
CA PRO A 4 78.85 12.42 -116.96
C PRO A 4 78.40 11.46 -115.82
N PHE A 5 79.13 10.36 -115.58
CA PHE A 5 78.72 9.30 -114.65
C PHE A 5 79.01 9.55 -113.17
N SER A 6 79.78 10.58 -112.80
CA SER A 6 80.14 10.87 -111.40
C SER A 6 79.04 11.59 -110.61
N HIS A 7 78.17 12.36 -111.25
CA HIS A 7 77.10 13.11 -110.56
C HIS A 7 75.93 12.21 -110.07
N ASN A 8 75.72 11.04 -110.69
CA ASN A 8 74.64 10.13 -110.32
C ASN A 8 74.94 9.31 -109.03
N ALA A 9 76.20 9.00 -108.74
CA ALA A 9 76.57 8.23 -107.55
C ALA A 9 76.38 9.03 -106.24
N HIS A 10 76.72 10.32 -106.25
CA HIS A 10 76.54 11.20 -105.10
C HIS A 10 75.06 11.47 -104.78
N ALA A 11 74.20 11.58 -105.80
CA ALA A 11 72.76 11.72 -105.61
C ALA A 11 72.13 10.46 -104.99
N ALA A 12 72.51 9.27 -105.46
CA ALA A 12 72.03 8.00 -104.89
C ALA A 12 72.47 7.80 -103.42
N ALA A 13 73.70 8.19 -103.08
CA ALA A 13 74.20 8.14 -101.70
C ALA A 13 73.47 9.11 -100.77
N ALA A 14 73.13 10.31 -101.25
CA ALA A 14 72.36 11.29 -100.48
C ALA A 14 70.91 10.82 -100.19
N VAL A 15 70.25 10.22 -101.19
CA VAL A 15 68.90 9.65 -101.03
C VAL A 15 68.91 8.47 -100.05
N SER A 16 69.87 7.54 -100.18
CA SER A 16 70.03 6.41 -99.26
C SER A 16 70.27 6.88 -97.81
N ARG A 17 71.14 7.87 -97.61
CA ARG A 17 71.40 8.47 -96.29
C ARG A 17 70.15 9.14 -95.71
N GLN A 18 69.38 9.84 -96.54
CA GLN A 18 68.13 10.48 -96.11
C GLN A 18 67.07 9.45 -95.70
N GLN A 19 66.99 8.31 -96.39
CA GLN A 19 66.13 7.18 -96.00
C GLN A 19 66.57 6.56 -94.67
N GLN A 20 67.87 6.34 -94.47
CA GLN A 20 68.40 5.83 -93.20
C GLN A 20 68.12 6.79 -92.03
N ILE A 21 68.23 8.11 -92.23
CA ILE A 21 67.89 9.11 -91.20
C ILE A 21 66.40 9.06 -90.87
N LYS A 22 65.53 8.95 -91.88
CA LYS A 22 64.08 8.84 -91.67
C LYS A 22 63.72 7.57 -90.90
N SER A 23 64.28 6.42 -91.25
CA SER A 23 64.02 5.17 -90.55
C SER A 23 64.56 5.19 -89.11
N ALA A 24 65.77 5.73 -88.90
CA ALA A 24 66.35 5.86 -87.57
C ALA A 24 65.52 6.80 -86.68
N ARG A 25 65.02 7.91 -87.26
CA ARG A 25 64.12 8.83 -86.55
C ARG A 25 62.80 8.17 -86.19
N GLN A 26 62.17 7.44 -87.12
CA GLN A 26 60.95 6.69 -86.82
C GLN A 26 61.17 5.63 -85.73
N GLN A 27 62.31 4.92 -85.77
CA GLN A 27 62.64 3.95 -84.74
C GLN A 27 62.87 4.60 -83.37
N ALA A 28 63.55 5.75 -83.33
CA ALA A 28 63.74 6.52 -82.09
C ALA A 28 62.42 7.08 -81.55
N GLU A 29 61.54 7.58 -82.42
CA GLU A 29 60.20 8.06 -82.04
C GLU A 29 59.34 6.91 -81.48
N GLN A 30 59.39 5.73 -82.12
CA GLN A 30 58.69 4.54 -81.62
C GLN A 30 59.23 4.09 -80.26
N GLN A 31 60.56 4.03 -80.09
CA GLN A 31 61.17 3.68 -78.81
C GLN A 31 60.81 4.67 -77.69
N ALA A 32 60.78 5.98 -78.00
CA ALA A 32 60.36 7.00 -77.05
C ALA A 32 58.88 6.86 -76.67
N TYR A 33 58.01 6.55 -77.63
CA TYR A 33 56.60 6.28 -77.38
C TYR A 33 56.41 5.05 -76.49
N ASP A 34 57.07 3.93 -76.79
CA ASP A 34 56.96 2.70 -76.02
C ASP A 34 57.47 2.91 -74.58
N GLN A 35 58.57 3.66 -74.40
CA GLN A 35 59.07 4.04 -73.08
C GLN A 35 58.09 4.94 -72.32
N ALA A 36 57.48 5.92 -72.97
CA ALA A 36 56.49 6.80 -72.35
C ALA A 36 55.25 6.02 -71.91
N VAL A 37 54.77 5.08 -72.74
CA VAL A 37 53.64 4.20 -72.40
C VAL A 37 54.00 3.31 -71.20
N ALA A 38 55.19 2.70 -71.19
CA ALA A 38 55.64 1.86 -70.08
C ALA A 38 55.75 2.64 -68.77
N GLN A 39 56.33 3.85 -68.80
CA GLN A 39 56.42 4.74 -67.64
C GLN A 39 55.04 5.14 -67.13
N TYR A 40 54.11 5.48 -68.03
CA TYR A 40 52.75 5.84 -67.66
C TYR A 40 51.99 4.67 -67.02
N GLN A 41 52.11 3.47 -67.58
CA GLN A 41 51.51 2.26 -67.00
C GLN A 41 52.09 1.95 -65.62
N GLN A 42 53.42 2.05 -65.46
CA GLN A 42 54.08 1.84 -64.17
C GLN A 42 53.60 2.86 -63.12
N ALA A 43 53.50 4.14 -63.50
CA ALA A 43 53.00 5.19 -62.62
C ALA A 43 51.55 4.94 -62.19
N GLN A 44 50.67 4.50 -63.10
CA GLN A 44 49.30 4.13 -62.76
C GLN A 44 49.22 2.97 -61.76
N VAL A 45 50.00 1.91 -61.98
CA VAL A 45 50.04 0.76 -61.07
C VAL A 45 50.53 1.17 -59.68
N GLN A 46 51.59 1.99 -59.61
CA GLN A 46 52.10 2.50 -58.34
C GLN A 46 51.08 3.38 -57.62
N ALA A 47 50.41 4.29 -58.32
CA ALA A 47 49.36 5.13 -57.75
C ALA A 47 48.19 4.30 -57.22
N TYR A 48 47.76 3.28 -57.97
CA TYR A 48 46.71 2.36 -57.54
C TYR A 48 47.11 1.56 -56.30
N GLN A 49 48.32 1.00 -56.28
CA GLN A 49 48.83 0.25 -55.12
C GLN A 49 48.91 1.13 -53.87
N GLN A 50 49.37 2.38 -54.00
CA GLN A 50 49.39 3.34 -52.90
C GLN A 50 47.98 3.68 -52.42
N ALA A 51 47.03 3.91 -53.32
CA ALA A 51 45.64 4.19 -52.96
C ALA A 51 44.98 3.02 -52.22
N VAL A 52 45.22 1.78 -52.65
CA VAL A 52 44.72 0.57 -51.97
C VAL A 52 45.35 0.43 -50.59
N ALA A 53 46.67 0.61 -50.46
CA ALA A 53 47.36 0.54 -49.18
C ALA A 53 46.85 1.60 -48.18
N GLN A 54 46.67 2.84 -48.63
CA GLN A 54 46.10 3.92 -47.83
C GLN A 54 44.67 3.59 -47.37
N ARG A 55 43.84 3.06 -48.28
CA ARG A 55 42.47 2.66 -47.94
C ARG A 55 42.45 1.55 -46.89
N GLN A 56 43.29 0.52 -47.05
CA GLN A 56 43.39 -0.57 -46.09
C GLN A 56 43.86 -0.10 -44.72
N GLN A 57 44.82 0.82 -44.67
CA GLN A 57 45.28 1.42 -43.43
C GLN A 57 44.18 2.23 -42.74
N ALA A 58 43.44 3.05 -43.49
CA ALA A 58 42.32 3.83 -42.97
C ALA A 58 41.20 2.92 -42.44
N GLU A 59 40.88 1.84 -43.14
CA GLU A 59 39.87 0.86 -42.72
C GLU A 59 40.29 0.12 -41.44
N ALA A 60 41.56 -0.29 -41.34
CA ALA A 60 42.10 -0.90 -40.14
C ALA A 60 42.06 0.05 -38.93
N GLN A 61 42.40 1.32 -39.13
CA GLN A 61 42.31 2.36 -38.08
C GLN A 61 40.85 2.58 -37.64
N ALA A 62 39.93 2.71 -38.59
CA ALA A 62 38.51 2.88 -38.28
C ALA A 62 37.94 1.69 -37.48
N TYR A 63 38.34 0.45 -37.82
CA TYR A 63 37.92 -0.73 -37.08
C TYR A 63 38.49 -0.76 -35.65
N GLN A 64 39.76 -0.40 -35.48
CA GLN A 64 40.38 -0.31 -34.16
C GLN A 64 39.72 0.75 -33.27
N GLU A 65 39.43 1.93 -33.83
CA GLU A 65 38.72 2.99 -33.12
C GLU A 65 37.30 2.57 -32.74
N ALA A 66 36.56 1.95 -33.66
CA ALA A 66 35.21 1.43 -33.38
C ALA A 66 35.22 0.36 -32.28
N ALA A 67 36.19 -0.55 -32.31
CA ALA A 67 36.35 -1.58 -31.28
C ALA A 67 36.67 -0.96 -29.91
N ALA A 68 37.55 0.05 -29.86
CA ALA A 68 37.89 0.77 -28.63
C ALA A 68 36.68 1.53 -28.07
N GLN A 69 35.94 2.24 -28.92
CA GLN A 69 34.71 2.95 -28.53
C GLN A 69 33.66 1.98 -27.96
N TYR A 70 33.49 0.82 -28.60
CA TYR A 70 32.57 -0.21 -28.12
C TYR A 70 32.95 -0.74 -26.73
N GLN A 71 34.23 -1.00 -26.48
CA GLN A 71 34.71 -1.42 -25.16
C GLN A 71 34.49 -0.35 -24.10
N VAL A 72 34.78 0.92 -24.41
CA VAL A 72 34.52 2.04 -23.50
C VAL A 72 33.03 2.14 -23.17
N ALA A 73 32.16 2.04 -24.17
CA ALA A 73 30.71 2.08 -23.98
C ALA A 73 30.22 0.95 -23.06
N GLN A 74 30.73 -0.28 -23.25
CA GLN A 74 30.39 -1.41 -22.36
C GLN A 74 30.83 -1.18 -20.91
N VAL A 75 32.07 -0.73 -20.69
CA VAL A 75 32.59 -0.44 -19.35
C VAL A 75 31.76 0.67 -18.68
N GLN A 76 31.39 1.71 -19.43
CA GLN A 76 30.54 2.78 -18.92
C GLN A 76 29.15 2.27 -18.55
N ALA A 77 28.54 1.44 -19.39
CA ALA A 77 27.23 0.84 -19.11
C ALA A 77 27.25 -0.02 -17.83
N VAL A 78 28.28 -0.86 -17.65
CA VAL A 78 28.44 -1.68 -16.44
C VAL A 78 28.66 -0.81 -15.21
N ARG A 79 29.52 0.22 -15.28
CA ARG A 79 29.73 1.16 -14.16
C ARG A 79 28.44 1.85 -13.75
N GLN A 80 27.64 2.32 -14.71
CA GLN A 80 26.35 2.94 -14.43
C GLN A 80 25.35 1.95 -13.82
N ALA A 81 25.30 0.70 -14.29
CA ALA A 81 24.44 -0.33 -13.73
C ALA A 81 24.79 -0.64 -12.27
N ILE A 82 26.09 -0.77 -11.95
CA ILE A 82 26.57 -0.98 -10.58
C ILE A 82 26.20 0.21 -9.69
N ALA A 83 26.43 1.44 -10.16
CA ALA A 83 26.10 2.65 -9.39
C ALA A 83 24.59 2.74 -9.08
N ARG A 84 23.73 2.46 -10.07
CA ARG A 84 22.27 2.43 -9.88
C ARG A 84 21.85 1.36 -8.86
N ARG A 85 22.44 0.17 -8.94
CA ARG A 85 22.14 -0.92 -8.00
C ARG A 85 22.54 -0.54 -6.58
N GLN A 86 23.74 -0.02 -6.38
CA GLN A 86 24.21 0.42 -5.05
C GLN A 86 23.32 1.52 -4.49
N GLN A 87 22.93 2.50 -5.30
CA GLN A 87 22.03 3.57 -4.87
C GLN A 87 20.66 3.01 -4.47
N ALA A 88 20.10 2.07 -5.22
CA ALA A 88 18.83 1.43 -4.90
C ALA A 88 18.90 0.60 -3.60
N GLU A 89 20.00 -0.13 -3.38
CA GLU A 89 20.22 -0.89 -2.14
C GLU A 89 20.30 0.03 -0.92
N ILE A 90 21.01 1.16 -1.02
CA ILE A 90 21.07 2.18 0.05
C ILE A 90 19.69 2.75 0.34
N GLN A 91 18.94 3.12 -0.70
CA GLN A 91 17.60 3.68 -0.54
C GLN A 91 16.63 2.68 0.10
N ALA A 92 16.66 1.42 -0.34
CA ALA A 92 15.82 0.36 0.22
C ALA A 92 16.16 0.12 1.70
N TYR A 93 17.45 0.09 2.06
CA TYR A 93 17.89 -0.06 3.44
C TYR A 93 17.43 1.09 4.34
N GLN A 94 17.56 2.34 3.88
CA GLN A 94 17.09 3.52 4.61
C GLN A 94 15.58 3.49 4.82
N GLN A 95 14.81 3.16 3.78
CA GLN A 95 13.35 3.03 3.87
C GLN A 95 12.94 1.93 4.85
N ALA A 96 13.61 0.77 4.79
CA ALA A 96 13.34 -0.35 5.69
C ALA A 96 13.61 0.02 7.15
N GLN A 97 14.72 0.73 7.44
CA GLN A 97 15.00 1.20 8.80
C GLN A 97 13.91 2.14 9.33
N VAL A 98 13.51 3.13 8.54
CA VAL A 98 12.46 4.08 8.94
C VAL A 98 11.14 3.36 9.18
N GLN A 99 10.76 2.44 8.30
CA GLN A 99 9.53 1.67 8.43
C GLN A 99 9.55 0.77 9.68
N ALA A 100 10.67 0.08 9.93
CA ALA A 100 10.82 -0.76 11.12
C ALA A 100 10.73 0.07 12.41
N TYR A 101 11.37 1.24 12.43
CA TYR A 101 11.30 2.16 13.57
C TYR A 101 9.87 2.63 13.83
N GLN A 102 9.16 3.06 12.78
CA GLN A 102 7.76 3.50 12.90
C GLN A 102 6.84 2.37 13.38
N GLN A 103 7.02 1.15 12.87
CA GLN A 103 6.26 -0.02 13.30
C GLN A 103 6.52 -0.36 14.76
N ALA A 104 7.80 -0.35 15.18
CA ALA A 104 8.16 -0.60 16.57
C ALA A 104 7.55 0.45 17.51
N GLN A 105 7.58 1.73 17.14
CA GLN A 105 6.96 2.80 17.92
C GLN A 105 5.43 2.65 18.03
N ALA A 106 4.76 2.32 16.92
CA ALA A 106 3.32 2.10 16.91
C ALA A 106 2.93 0.90 17.79
N GLN A 107 3.68 -0.21 17.71
CA GLN A 107 3.46 -1.38 18.55
C GLN A 107 3.67 -1.07 20.04
N ALA A 108 4.73 -0.33 20.38
CA ALA A 108 5.00 0.09 21.76
C ALA A 108 3.86 0.96 22.30
N TYR A 109 3.38 1.93 21.51
CA TYR A 109 2.27 2.79 21.91
C TYR A 109 0.98 1.98 22.11
N GLN A 110 0.68 1.05 21.21
CA GLN A 110 -0.50 0.18 21.32
C GLN A 110 -0.43 -0.69 22.59
N GLN A 111 0.72 -1.28 22.89
CA GLN A 111 0.91 -2.07 24.12
C GLN A 111 0.75 -1.20 25.37
N ALA A 112 1.33 0.00 25.40
CA ALA A 112 1.19 0.93 26.51
C ALA A 112 -0.27 1.35 26.72
N ALA A 113 -1.02 1.61 25.63
CA ALA A 113 -2.44 1.96 25.71
C ALA A 113 -3.28 0.81 26.31
N VAL A 114 -3.03 -0.44 25.88
CA VAL A 114 -3.70 -1.61 26.45
C VAL A 114 -3.36 -1.79 27.92
N GLN A 115 -2.08 -1.67 28.29
CA GLN A 115 -1.67 -1.77 29.69
C GLN A 115 -2.33 -0.71 30.57
N HIS A 116 -2.40 0.53 30.07
CA HIS A 116 -3.08 1.62 30.76
C HIS A 116 -4.58 1.35 30.93
N GLN A 117 -5.26 0.84 29.90
CA GLN A 117 -6.67 0.47 29.98
C GLN A 117 -6.92 -0.67 30.98
N VAL A 118 -6.06 -1.69 30.99
CA VAL A 118 -6.12 -2.79 31.96
C VAL A 118 -5.92 -2.27 33.39
N ALA A 119 -4.96 -1.39 33.61
CA ALA A 119 -4.73 -0.78 34.91
C ALA A 119 -5.95 0.04 35.40
N GLN A 120 -6.57 0.82 34.50
CA GLN A 120 -7.80 1.56 34.82
C GLN A 120 -8.96 0.62 35.18
N TYR A 121 -9.14 -0.45 34.43
CA TYR A 121 -10.17 -1.45 34.71
C TYR A 121 -9.96 -2.12 36.07
N GLN A 122 -8.72 -2.51 36.39
CA GLN A 122 -8.37 -3.09 37.69
C GLN A 122 -8.62 -2.11 38.85
N ALA A 123 -8.27 -0.83 38.68
CA ALA A 123 -8.53 0.19 39.68
C ALA A 123 -10.04 0.39 39.92
N ALA A 124 -10.85 0.39 38.86
CA ALA A 124 -12.30 0.49 38.96
C ALA A 124 -12.91 -0.73 39.68
N GLN A 125 -12.45 -1.94 39.37
CA GLN A 125 -12.88 -3.16 40.06
C GLN A 125 -12.55 -3.12 41.56
N TYR A 126 -11.35 -2.66 41.91
CA TYR A 126 -10.95 -2.49 43.30
C TYR A 126 -11.84 -1.48 44.05
N GLN A 127 -12.15 -0.35 43.42
CA GLN A 127 -13.04 0.65 44.00
C GLN A 127 -14.46 0.12 44.17
N ALA A 128 -14.99 -0.61 43.20
CA ALA A 128 -16.32 -1.25 43.29
C ALA A 128 -16.38 -2.26 44.45
N ALA A 129 -15.33 -3.07 44.64
CA ALA A 129 -15.25 -4.00 45.75
C ALA A 129 -15.27 -3.29 47.11
N GLN A 130 -14.54 -2.18 47.26
CA GLN A 130 -14.58 -1.37 48.48
C GLN A 130 -15.98 -0.80 48.76
N ILE A 131 -16.68 -0.32 47.73
CA ILE A 131 -18.06 0.17 47.87
C ILE A 131 -18.99 -0.95 48.33
N GLN A 132 -18.88 -2.15 47.75
CA GLN A 132 -19.69 -3.30 48.17
C GLN A 132 -19.44 -3.70 49.62
N GLN A 133 -18.18 -3.71 50.07
CA GLN A 133 -17.86 -3.96 51.47
C GLN A 133 -18.50 -2.90 52.38
N GLY A 134 -18.42 -1.62 52.02
CA GLY A 134 -19.08 -0.55 52.77
C GLY A 134 -20.60 -0.70 52.85
N ILE A 135 -21.25 -1.15 51.77
CA ILE A 135 -22.70 -1.44 51.76
C ILE A 135 -23.02 -2.61 52.69
N GLN A 136 -22.24 -3.70 52.65
CA GLN A 136 -22.45 -4.85 53.52
C GLN A 136 -22.31 -4.48 55.00
N VAL A 137 -21.31 -3.66 55.35
CA VAL A 137 -21.14 -3.16 56.72
C VAL A 137 -22.38 -2.37 57.16
N LYS A 138 -22.86 -1.43 56.33
CA LYS A 138 -24.08 -0.66 56.63
C LYS A 138 -25.32 -1.53 56.79
N GLN A 139 -25.51 -2.54 55.93
CA GLN A 139 -26.63 -3.47 56.04
C GLN A 139 -26.58 -4.27 57.35
N VAL A 140 -25.39 -4.70 57.78
CA VAL A 140 -25.21 -5.38 59.07
C VAL A 140 -25.53 -4.44 60.24
N GLU A 141 -25.07 -3.19 60.19
CA GLU A 141 -25.38 -2.16 61.20
C GLU A 141 -26.90 -1.88 61.28
N GLU A 142 -27.56 -1.70 60.14
CA GLU A 142 -29.01 -1.50 60.05
C GLU A 142 -29.79 -2.69 60.61
N HIS A 143 -29.38 -3.92 60.29
CA HIS A 143 -30.01 -5.13 60.81
C HIS A 143 -29.82 -5.25 62.34
N MET A 144 -28.64 -4.92 62.86
CA MET A 144 -28.40 -4.89 64.31
C MET A 144 -29.25 -3.83 65.00
N ALA A 145 -29.35 -2.62 64.42
CA ALA A 145 -30.19 -1.55 64.95
C ALA A 145 -31.68 -1.95 64.93
N ALA A 146 -32.17 -2.52 63.83
CA ALA A 146 -33.53 -3.03 63.71
C ALA A 146 -33.83 -4.11 64.76
N LYS A 147 -32.89 -5.04 64.98
CA LYS A 147 -33.03 -6.09 66.01
C LYS A 147 -33.08 -5.51 67.43
N ALA A 148 -32.28 -4.48 67.71
CA ALA A 148 -32.32 -3.78 69.00
C ALA A 148 -33.67 -3.07 69.23
N ILE A 149 -34.20 -2.40 68.20
CA ILE A 149 -35.53 -1.76 68.23
C ILE A 149 -36.63 -2.82 68.44
N ALA A 150 -36.59 -3.94 67.71
CA ALA A 150 -37.55 -5.02 67.86
C ALA A 150 -37.52 -5.65 69.25
N GLY A 151 -36.32 -5.87 69.82
CA GLY A 151 -36.17 -6.35 71.20
C GLY A 151 -36.74 -5.39 72.24
N ALA A 152 -36.50 -4.09 72.07
CA ALA A 152 -37.10 -3.05 72.93
C ALA A 152 -38.63 -3.02 72.80
N ALA A 153 -39.16 -3.12 71.57
CA ALA A 153 -40.59 -3.18 71.31
C ALA A 153 -41.24 -4.43 71.92
N GLN A 154 -40.60 -5.60 71.84
CA GLN A 154 -41.06 -6.82 72.51
C GLN A 154 -41.09 -6.65 74.03
N GLY A 155 -40.06 -6.04 74.62
CA GLY A 155 -40.05 -5.72 76.06
C GLY A 155 -41.19 -4.78 76.47
N MET A 156 -41.44 -3.73 75.68
CA MET A 156 -42.56 -2.82 75.91
C MET A 156 -43.93 -3.51 75.71
N ALA A 157 -44.08 -4.34 74.69
CA ALA A 157 -45.30 -5.10 74.45
C ALA A 157 -45.58 -6.11 75.58
N LEU A 158 -44.54 -6.76 76.11
CA LEU A 158 -44.68 -7.66 77.26
C LEU A 158 -45.13 -6.90 78.50
N LYS A 159 -44.58 -5.69 78.71
CA LYS A 159 -44.99 -4.80 79.80
C LYS A 159 -46.42 -4.30 79.61
N ALA A 160 -46.79 -3.88 78.41
CA ALA A 160 -48.15 -3.47 78.06
C ALA A 160 -49.15 -4.63 78.15
N TYR A 161 -48.73 -5.87 77.86
CA TYR A 161 -49.55 -7.07 78.03
C TYR A 161 -49.73 -7.41 79.51
N GLN A 162 -48.69 -7.26 80.35
CA GLN A 162 -48.85 -7.33 81.81
C GLN A 162 -49.77 -6.23 82.34
N GLU A 163 -49.68 -5.01 81.81
CA GLU A 163 -50.55 -3.88 82.19
C GLU A 163 -52.00 -4.07 81.67
N GLN A 164 -52.20 -4.65 80.48
CA GLN A 164 -53.52 -4.99 79.94
C GLN A 164 -54.13 -6.26 80.55
N ALA A 165 -53.32 -7.20 81.05
CA ALA A 165 -53.79 -8.33 81.84
C ALA A 165 -54.38 -7.90 83.20
N VAL A 166 -54.05 -6.69 83.68
CA VAL A 166 -54.70 -6.03 84.82
C VAL A 166 -55.95 -5.25 84.40
N GLY A 167 -56.10 -4.90 83.12
CA GLY A 167 -57.12 -3.98 82.63
C GLY A 167 -58.30 -4.59 81.84
N ARG A 168 -58.31 -5.89 81.54
CA ARG A 168 -59.40 -6.51 80.74
C ARG A 168 -60.09 -7.67 81.44
N GLN A 169 -60.78 -7.35 82.53
CA GLN A 169 -62.09 -7.93 82.87
C GLN A 169 -63.26 -7.04 82.36
N ALA A 170 -62.97 -5.98 81.62
CA ALA A 170 -63.95 -5.12 80.97
C ALA A 170 -63.63 -5.01 79.47
N ASP A 171 -64.68 -5.00 78.65
CA ASP A 171 -64.71 -4.68 77.23
C ASP A 171 -64.37 -5.79 76.24
N GLN A 172 -65.22 -6.81 76.33
CA GLN A 172 -65.66 -7.66 75.24
C GLN A 172 -66.73 -6.92 74.40
N ALA A 173 -66.39 -6.31 73.26
CA ALA A 173 -67.32 -6.10 72.12
C ALA A 173 -66.69 -5.39 70.89
N ARG A 174 -66.72 -6.07 69.73
CA ARG A 174 -66.91 -5.56 68.36
C ARG A 174 -65.76 -4.71 67.72
N VAL A 175 -65.45 -4.69 66.41
CA VAL A 175 -65.93 -5.31 65.16
C VAL A 175 -64.93 -4.92 64.02
N LEU A 176 -64.75 -5.82 63.05
CA LEU A 176 -64.46 -5.73 61.59
C LEU A 176 -64.02 -4.39 60.93
N ALA A 177 -63.07 -4.49 59.98
CA ALA A 177 -63.19 -4.14 58.52
C ALA A 177 -62.02 -3.34 57.88
N ALA A 178 -61.67 -3.76 56.63
CA ALA A 178 -60.91 -3.06 55.56
C ALA A 178 -59.42 -2.76 55.81
N GLY A 179 -58.50 -2.71 54.83
CA GLY A 179 -58.50 -2.85 53.38
C GLY A 179 -57.03 -2.88 52.87
N ARG A 180 -56.82 -3.38 51.65
CA ARG A 180 -55.54 -3.60 50.91
C ARG A 180 -54.74 -2.29 50.65
N PRO A 181 -53.64 -2.29 49.84
CA PRO A 181 -52.38 -3.08 49.81
C PRO A 181 -51.13 -2.14 49.76
N TYR A 182 -49.91 -2.66 49.90
CA TYR A 182 -48.70 -1.95 49.44
C TYR A 182 -47.70 -2.91 48.79
N GLU A 183 -47.64 -2.81 47.47
CA GLU A 183 -46.59 -3.31 46.57
C GLU A 183 -45.42 -2.31 46.55
N PRO A 184 -44.17 -2.77 46.57
CA PRO A 184 -43.07 -2.01 45.98
C PRO A 184 -42.54 -2.71 44.73
N ALA A 185 -42.81 -2.03 43.61
CA ALA A 185 -42.19 -2.12 42.30
C ALA A 185 -40.84 -2.86 42.23
N ALA A 186 -40.85 -3.96 41.47
CA ALA A 186 -39.67 -4.51 40.83
C ALA A 186 -39.02 -3.43 39.93
N ARG A 187 -37.75 -3.11 40.19
CA ARG A 187 -36.89 -2.45 39.21
C ARG A 187 -36.50 -3.49 38.17
N GLU A 188 -37.20 -3.47 37.05
CA GLU A 188 -36.76 -4.10 35.81
C GLU A 188 -35.58 -3.28 35.26
N GLU A 189 -34.35 -3.68 35.59
CA GLU A 189 -33.19 -3.33 34.75
C GLU A 189 -33.28 -4.16 33.48
N VAL A 190 -34.08 -3.69 32.50
CA VAL A 190 -34.01 -4.21 31.14
C VAL A 190 -32.70 -3.71 30.53
N ARG A 191 -31.61 -4.44 30.79
CA ARG A 191 -30.57 -4.59 29.78
C ARG A 191 -31.20 -5.47 28.71
N ASP A 192 -31.70 -4.84 27.65
CA ASP A 192 -32.12 -5.55 26.45
C ASP A 192 -30.85 -6.23 25.89
N ILE A 193 -30.59 -7.46 26.33
CA ILE A 193 -29.52 -8.30 25.79
C ILE A 193 -30.02 -8.71 24.42
N VAL A 194 -29.85 -7.81 23.45
CA VAL A 194 -30.17 -8.10 22.07
C VAL A 194 -29.16 -9.12 21.60
N ASP A 195 -29.64 -10.29 21.21
CA ASP A 195 -28.83 -11.31 20.57
C ASP A 195 -28.12 -10.70 19.35
N ILE A 196 -26.79 -10.80 19.32
CA ILE A 196 -25.96 -10.23 18.26
C ILE A 196 -26.35 -10.77 16.88
N ALA A 197 -26.90 -11.99 16.81
CA ALA A 197 -27.42 -12.56 15.57
C ALA A 197 -28.62 -11.76 15.02
N GLN A 198 -29.51 -11.27 15.90
CA GLN A 198 -30.63 -10.41 15.49
C GLN A 198 -30.13 -9.06 14.99
N VAL A 199 -29.07 -8.52 15.60
CA VAL A 199 -28.43 -7.29 15.13
C VAL A 199 -27.86 -7.48 13.72
N TRP A 200 -27.19 -8.59 13.45
CA TRP A 200 -26.66 -8.90 12.12
C TRP A 200 -27.75 -9.03 11.07
N SER A 201 -28.87 -9.67 11.40
CA SER A 201 -30.03 -9.76 10.50
C SER A 201 -30.60 -8.37 10.16
N LYS A 202 -30.72 -7.46 11.14
CA LYS A 202 -31.15 -6.08 10.88
C LYS A 202 -30.15 -5.34 9.98
N LEU A 203 -28.85 -5.54 10.21
CA LEU A 203 -27.75 -4.95 9.42
C LEU A 203 -27.74 -5.39 7.96
N GLU A 204 -28.30 -6.55 7.62
CA GLU A 204 -28.45 -6.99 6.22
C GLU A 204 -29.42 -6.10 5.43
N THR A 205 -30.39 -5.48 6.09
CA THR A 205 -31.37 -4.62 5.41
C THR A 205 -30.95 -3.15 5.47
N ASN A 206 -30.53 -2.67 6.64
CA ASN A 206 -30.01 -1.32 6.82
C ASN A 206 -29.15 -1.23 8.08
N SER A 207 -28.30 -0.22 8.14
CA SER A 207 -27.31 -0.07 9.21
C SER A 207 -27.72 0.88 10.33
N LYS A 208 -29.02 1.17 10.49
CA LYS A 208 -29.51 2.09 11.54
C LYS A 208 -29.30 1.58 12.95
N VAL A 209 -29.11 0.27 13.13
CA VAL A 209 -28.79 -0.31 14.44
C VAL A 209 -27.32 -0.14 14.82
N TRP A 210 -26.45 0.30 13.89
CA TRP A 210 -25.02 0.49 14.15
C TRP A 210 -24.72 1.41 15.34
N PRO A 211 -25.34 2.60 15.48
CA PRO A 211 -25.09 3.48 16.62
C PRO A 211 -25.59 2.93 17.96
N LEU A 212 -26.46 1.92 17.94
CA LEU A 212 -26.96 1.25 19.15
C LEU A 212 -25.94 0.25 19.71
N LEU A 213 -24.93 -0.12 18.91
CA LEU A 213 -23.78 -0.88 19.40
C LEU A 213 -22.90 0.06 20.24
N ILE A 214 -23.05 0.01 21.56
CA ILE A 214 -22.25 0.85 22.47
C ILE A 214 -20.80 0.35 22.54
N ASP A 215 -20.64 -0.97 22.49
CA ASP A 215 -19.36 -1.62 22.74
C ASP A 215 -18.51 -1.78 21.46
N ASN A 216 -17.24 -1.35 21.52
CA ASN A 216 -16.30 -1.42 20.41
C ASN A 216 -15.92 -2.85 20.02
N GLN A 217 -15.96 -3.80 20.97
CA GLN A 217 -15.75 -5.21 20.69
C GLN A 217 -16.94 -5.78 19.91
N ALA A 218 -18.19 -5.42 20.27
CA ALA A 218 -19.39 -5.82 19.53
C ALA A 218 -19.39 -5.27 18.08
N LYS A 219 -18.96 -4.02 17.88
CA LYS A 219 -18.74 -3.45 16.53
C LYS A 219 -17.67 -4.19 15.75
N SER A 220 -16.54 -4.50 16.38
CA SER A 220 -15.44 -5.22 15.74
C SER A 220 -15.83 -6.66 15.38
N MET A 221 -16.60 -7.35 16.23
CA MET A 221 -17.17 -8.67 15.96
C MET A 221 -18.14 -8.62 14.79
N THR A 222 -18.99 -7.60 14.74
CA THR A 222 -19.95 -7.39 13.65
C THR A 222 -19.22 -7.18 12.32
N VAL A 223 -18.21 -6.33 12.27
CA VAL A 223 -17.39 -6.17 11.07
C VAL A 223 -16.71 -7.49 10.67
N ASN A 224 -16.14 -8.20 11.65
CA ASN A 224 -15.47 -9.48 11.39
C ASN A 224 -16.42 -10.50 10.75
N GLU A 225 -17.64 -10.62 11.26
CA GLU A 225 -18.68 -11.50 10.68
C GLU A 225 -18.93 -11.18 9.19
N PHE A 226 -19.05 -9.90 8.82
CA PHE A 226 -19.23 -9.53 7.42
C PHE A 226 -17.96 -9.74 6.58
N MET A 227 -16.77 -9.57 7.14
CA MET A 227 -15.51 -9.93 6.48
C MET A 227 -15.39 -11.44 6.23
N GLU A 228 -15.85 -12.29 7.15
CA GLU A 228 -15.91 -13.74 6.96
C GLU A 228 -16.83 -14.11 5.79
N ARG A 229 -17.95 -13.41 5.64
CA ARG A 229 -18.87 -13.59 4.50
C ARG A 229 -18.21 -13.19 3.18
N PHE A 230 -17.50 -12.06 3.13
CA PHE A 230 -16.69 -11.69 1.98
C PHE A 230 -15.62 -12.75 1.65
N ARG A 231 -14.99 -13.34 2.66
CA ARG A 231 -14.00 -14.41 2.45
C ARG A 231 -14.61 -15.68 1.84
N LYS A 232 -15.84 -16.05 2.24
CA LYS A 232 -16.61 -17.13 1.61
C LYS A 232 -16.90 -16.85 0.13
N GLU A 233 -17.06 -15.58 -0.22
CA GLU A 233 -17.19 -15.09 -1.61
C GLU A 233 -15.84 -14.91 -2.33
N LYS A 234 -14.72 -15.38 -1.74
CA LYS A 234 -13.34 -15.23 -2.24
C LYS A 234 -12.85 -13.79 -2.33
N ILE A 235 -13.44 -12.88 -1.56
CA ILE A 235 -13.05 -11.48 -1.45
C ILE A 235 -12.16 -11.31 -0.23
N LYS A 236 -10.97 -10.74 -0.41
CA LYS A 236 -10.01 -10.49 0.67
C LYS A 236 -10.06 -9.03 1.09
N ILE A 237 -10.21 -8.82 2.41
CA ILE A 237 -10.06 -7.54 3.09
C ILE A 237 -9.00 -7.77 4.17
N GLN A 238 -7.89 -7.03 4.13
CA GLN A 238 -6.67 -7.33 4.91
C GLN A 238 -6.59 -6.54 6.21
N LYS A 239 -7.15 -5.33 6.26
CA LYS A 239 -7.14 -4.49 7.45
C LYS A 239 -8.01 -5.12 8.55
N PRO A 240 -7.64 -4.92 9.83
CA PRO A 240 -8.35 -5.53 10.95
C PRO A 240 -9.78 -4.99 11.07
N SER A 241 -10.69 -5.81 11.60
CA SER A 241 -12.11 -5.42 11.78
C SER A 241 -12.31 -4.17 12.63
N SER A 242 -11.44 -3.94 13.63
CA SER A 242 -11.44 -2.73 14.47
C SER A 242 -11.16 -1.45 13.67
N PHE A 243 -10.35 -1.52 12.61
CA PHE A 243 -10.09 -0.38 11.73
C PHE A 243 -11.37 0.06 11.01
N TYR A 244 -12.12 -0.89 10.44
CA TYR A 244 -13.37 -0.58 9.76
C TYR A 244 -14.49 -0.21 10.72
N ALA A 245 -14.55 -0.79 11.91
CA ALA A 245 -15.51 -0.39 12.93
C ALA A 245 -15.38 1.11 13.25
N LYS A 246 -14.15 1.58 13.48
CA LYS A 246 -13.87 3.02 13.67
C LYS A 246 -14.27 3.83 12.44
N MET A 247 -13.98 3.36 11.23
CA MET A 247 -14.29 4.08 10.00
C MET A 247 -15.80 4.22 9.77
N VAL A 248 -16.60 3.21 10.11
CA VAL A 248 -18.06 3.30 10.07
C VAL A 248 -18.56 4.32 11.10
N ASP A 249 -17.99 4.36 12.31
CA ASP A 249 -18.32 5.39 13.31
C ASP A 249 -18.02 6.80 12.79
N ASP A 250 -16.79 7.03 12.31
CA ASP A 250 -16.37 8.34 11.80
C ASP A 250 -17.25 8.80 10.63
N MET A 251 -17.59 7.90 9.69
CA MET A 251 -18.41 8.25 8.54
C MET A 251 -19.89 8.38 8.86
N SER A 252 -20.44 7.55 9.74
CA SER A 252 -21.85 7.65 10.14
C SER A 252 -22.14 8.90 10.98
N ALA A 253 -21.13 9.42 11.71
CA ALA A 253 -21.21 10.71 12.37
C ALA A 253 -21.27 11.88 11.37
N GLN A 254 -20.56 11.77 10.24
CA GLN A 254 -20.52 12.80 9.20
C GLN A 254 -21.71 12.73 8.24
N ASP A 255 -22.13 11.52 7.87
CA ASP A 255 -23.26 11.25 6.99
C ASP A 255 -24.19 10.16 7.58
N PRO A 256 -25.14 10.55 8.44
CA PRO A 256 -26.11 9.60 8.99
C PRO A 256 -26.99 8.92 7.92
N GLN A 257 -27.10 9.45 6.71
CA GLN A 257 -27.92 8.86 5.64
C GLN A 257 -27.30 7.56 5.11
N MET A 258 -25.97 7.39 5.21
CA MET A 258 -25.30 6.16 4.77
C MET A 258 -25.84 4.93 5.50
N LEU A 259 -26.30 5.08 6.76
CA LEU A 259 -26.87 4.01 7.56
C LEU A 259 -28.21 3.48 7.03
N ARG A 260 -28.79 4.11 6.01
CA ARG A 260 -29.95 3.55 5.30
C ARG A 260 -29.57 2.36 4.41
N LYS A 261 -28.29 2.18 4.09
CA LYS A 261 -27.81 1.08 3.25
C LYS A 261 -27.55 -0.18 4.09
N PRO A 262 -27.64 -1.38 3.48
CA PRO A 262 -27.13 -2.62 4.05
C PRO A 262 -25.68 -2.48 4.52
N PHE A 263 -25.34 -3.11 5.64
CA PHE A 263 -24.01 -3.01 6.22
C PHE A 263 -22.94 -3.60 5.31
N LYS A 264 -23.27 -4.66 4.55
CA LYS A 264 -22.38 -5.24 3.52
C LYS A 264 -21.93 -4.18 2.52
N GLU A 265 -22.84 -3.32 2.04
CA GLU A 265 -22.53 -2.28 1.06
C GLU A 265 -21.68 -1.17 1.67
N ILE A 266 -21.95 -0.80 2.92
CA ILE A 266 -21.13 0.16 3.66
C ILE A 266 -19.70 -0.38 3.77
N LEU A 267 -19.54 -1.60 4.28
CA LEU A 267 -18.21 -2.20 4.47
C LEU A 267 -17.47 -2.37 3.15
N GLN A 268 -18.15 -2.78 2.07
CA GLN A 268 -17.57 -2.84 0.73
C GLN A 268 -17.09 -1.47 0.25
N MET A 269 -17.91 -0.43 0.42
CA MET A 269 -17.55 0.93 0.04
C MET A 269 -16.31 1.42 0.79
N LEU A 270 -16.25 1.19 2.11
CA LEU A 270 -15.10 1.54 2.93
C LEU A 270 -13.84 0.78 2.51
N ALA A 271 -13.95 -0.53 2.27
CA ALA A 271 -12.82 -1.34 1.82
C ALA A 271 -12.29 -0.90 0.44
N ILE A 272 -13.18 -0.51 -0.48
CA ILE A 272 -12.80 0.04 -1.79
C ILE A 272 -12.13 1.41 -1.64
N MET A 273 -12.66 2.30 -0.79
CA MET A 273 -12.02 3.58 -0.48
C MET A 273 -10.61 3.39 0.09
N GLU A 274 -10.37 2.32 0.82
CA GLU A 274 -9.07 2.00 1.42
C GLU A 274 -8.15 1.17 0.53
N TYR A 275 -8.55 0.88 -0.72
CA TYR A 275 -7.82 -0.01 -1.65
C TYR A 275 -7.54 -1.40 -1.08
N ASP A 276 -8.40 -1.85 -0.17
CA ASP A 276 -8.27 -3.11 0.57
C ASP A 276 -9.42 -4.09 0.26
N TYR A 277 -10.12 -3.88 -0.85
CA TYR A 277 -11.13 -4.80 -1.36
C TYR A 277 -10.57 -5.56 -2.55
N ASP A 278 -10.18 -6.82 -2.36
CA ASP A 278 -9.59 -7.66 -3.39
C ASP A 278 -10.52 -8.81 -3.78
N ASN A 279 -11.19 -8.65 -4.92
CA ASN A 279 -12.04 -9.67 -5.55
C ASN A 279 -11.45 -10.17 -6.88
N GLY A 280 -10.15 -9.92 -7.14
CA GLY A 280 -9.49 -10.21 -8.41
C GLY A 280 -9.72 -9.19 -9.54
N THR A 281 -10.55 -8.16 -9.34
CA THR A 281 -10.67 -7.04 -10.28
C THR A 281 -9.64 -5.96 -9.96
N ASP A 282 -9.25 -5.18 -10.99
CA ASP A 282 -8.43 -4.00 -10.80
C ASP A 282 -9.07 -3.01 -9.80
N ARG A 283 -8.30 -2.61 -8.78
CA ARG A 283 -8.77 -1.80 -7.65
C ARG A 283 -9.11 -0.37 -8.07
N ASP A 284 -8.38 0.18 -9.04
CA ASP A 284 -8.65 1.51 -9.58
C ASP A 284 -9.98 1.55 -10.34
N THR A 285 -10.23 0.53 -11.15
CA THR A 285 -11.48 0.35 -11.89
C THR A 285 -12.67 0.23 -10.94
N LEU A 286 -12.55 -0.57 -9.86
CA LEU A 286 -13.58 -0.68 -8.84
C LEU A 286 -13.84 0.64 -8.12
N ALA A 287 -12.78 1.34 -7.71
CA ALA A 287 -12.90 2.61 -7.00
C ALA A 287 -13.55 3.70 -7.87
N ARG A 288 -13.18 3.81 -9.14
CA ARG A 288 -13.83 4.73 -10.10
C ARG A 288 -15.30 4.40 -10.30
N LYS A 289 -15.62 3.13 -10.50
CA LYS A 289 -17.01 2.68 -10.71
C LYS A 289 -17.91 2.98 -9.52
N LEU A 290 -17.40 2.78 -8.30
CA LEU A 290 -18.20 2.96 -7.09
C LEU A 290 -18.29 4.43 -6.65
N LEU A 291 -17.18 5.16 -6.67
CA LEU A 291 -17.08 6.51 -6.10
C LEU A 291 -17.37 7.60 -7.15
N GLY A 292 -17.24 7.29 -8.44
CA GLY A 292 -17.19 8.27 -9.52
C GLY A 292 -15.82 8.96 -9.62
N ASP A 293 -15.53 9.55 -10.79
CA ASP A 293 -14.18 10.06 -11.10
C ASP A 293 -13.68 11.13 -10.11
N ARG A 294 -14.56 12.04 -9.69
CA ARG A 294 -14.18 13.12 -8.77
C ARG A 294 -13.77 12.59 -7.40
N ALA A 295 -14.59 11.74 -6.80
CA ALA A 295 -14.31 11.20 -5.47
C ALA A 295 -13.15 10.18 -5.51
N TYR A 296 -12.99 9.45 -6.61
CA TYR A 296 -11.83 8.60 -6.87
C TYR A 296 -10.51 9.40 -6.79
N LEU A 297 -10.42 10.54 -7.50
CA LEU A 297 -9.20 11.37 -7.51
C LEU A 297 -8.89 11.94 -6.12
N MET A 298 -9.92 12.40 -5.38
CA MET A 298 -9.75 12.87 -4.00
C MET A 298 -9.27 11.75 -3.08
N ASN A 299 -9.83 10.55 -3.23
CA ASN A 299 -9.45 9.40 -2.43
C ASN A 299 -8.01 8.94 -2.72
N ARG A 300 -7.57 8.96 -3.98
CA ARG A 300 -6.17 8.71 -4.35
C ARG A 300 -5.21 9.69 -3.71
N LYS A 301 -5.53 10.98 -3.79
CA LYS A 301 -4.74 12.05 -3.14
C LYS A 301 -4.63 11.82 -1.63
N ARG A 302 -5.73 11.44 -0.96
CA ARG A 302 -5.75 11.12 0.48
C ARG A 302 -4.80 9.97 0.82
N LEU A 303 -4.69 8.97 -0.05
CA LEU A 303 -3.83 7.80 0.13
C LEU A 303 -2.37 8.02 -0.33
N GLY A 304 -2.04 9.20 -0.86
CA GLY A 304 -0.70 9.50 -1.37
C GLY A 304 -0.32 8.69 -2.62
N LYS A 305 -1.31 8.29 -3.42
CA LYS A 305 -1.12 7.50 -4.66
C LYS A 305 -1.40 8.28 -5.92
#